data_AF-A0A7C1UMC5-F1
#
_entry.id   AF-A0A7C1UMC5-F1
#
_cell.length_a   1.000
_cell.length_b   1.000
_cell.length_c   1.000
_cell.angle_alpha   90.00
_cell.angle_beta   90.00
_cell.angle_gamma   90.00
#
_symmetry.space_group_name_H-M   'P 1'
#
loop_
_entity.id
_entity.type
_entity.pdbx_description
1 polymer ?
#
loop_
_entity_poly.entity_id
_entity_poly.type
_entity_poly.pdbx_seq_one_letter_code
_entity_poly.pdbx_strand_id
1 'polypeptide(L)' 'MSRTFSSRPHKTVVRVALRYSTAYKRRPLHGWTAMIIICPNCSTRYSIDPGSLGNMGKPVRCSNCQHTWHQEPNLAAPP' A
#
# COMPACT_ATOMS: atom_id res chain seq x y z
N MET A 1 -27.62 46.82 21.31
CA MET A 1 -26.70 47.81 20.71
C MET A 1 -25.29 47.27 20.98
N SER A 2 -24.39 46.93 20.07
CA SER A 2 -24.30 47.10 18.63
C SER A 2 -23.34 46.03 18.11
N ARG A 3 -23.76 45.31 17.05
CA ARG A 3 -22.90 44.42 16.29
C ARG A 3 -21.92 45.29 15.51
N THR A 4 -20.65 45.34 15.91
CA THR A 4 -19.63 46.00 15.10
C THR A 4 -18.97 44.96 14.21
N PHE A 5 -19.55 44.87 13.01
CA PHE A 5 -19.12 44.10 11.86
C PHE A 5 -17.81 44.72 11.32
N SER A 6 -16.64 44.18 11.72
CA SER A 6 -15.35 44.60 11.15
C SER A 6 -14.98 43.69 9.99
N SER A 7 -15.58 43.99 8.85
CA SER A 7 -15.27 43.44 7.53
C SER A 7 -13.89 43.93 7.07
N ARG A 8 -12.91 43.02 6.97
CA ARG A 8 -11.67 43.24 6.20
C ARG A 8 -11.59 42.26 5.02
N PRO A 9 -11.33 42.77 3.80
CA PRO A 9 -11.54 42.03 2.56
C PRO A 9 -10.43 41.01 2.26
N HIS A 10 -10.88 39.80 1.91
CA HIS A 10 -10.12 38.71 1.30
C HIS A 10 -9.49 39.13 -0.03
N LYS A 11 -8.19 39.45 -0.07
CA LYS A 11 -7.33 39.29 -1.26
C LYS A 11 -5.86 39.08 -0.87
N THR A 12 -5.54 37.94 -0.24
CA THR A 12 -4.20 37.36 -0.43
C THR A 12 -4.37 36.20 -1.39
N VAL A 13 -3.98 36.48 -2.63
CA VAL A 13 -3.93 35.55 -3.74
C VAL A 13 -3.28 34.26 -3.26
N VAL A 14 -4.08 33.21 -3.10
CA VAL A 14 -3.57 31.85 -2.88
C VAL A 14 -2.85 31.50 -4.16
N ARG A 15 -1.55 31.81 -4.23
CA ARG A 15 -0.65 31.13 -5.14
C ARG A 15 -0.69 29.68 -4.72
N VAL A 16 -1.62 28.93 -5.29
CA VAL A 16 -1.50 27.49 -5.46
C VAL A 16 -0.28 27.33 -6.36
N ALA A 17 0.91 27.45 -5.77
CA ALA A 17 2.03 26.67 -6.21
C ALA A 17 1.48 25.26 -6.18
N LEU A 18 1.09 24.77 -7.37
CA LEU A 18 0.64 23.41 -7.58
C LEU A 18 1.73 22.55 -6.93
N ARG A 19 1.46 22.12 -5.69
CA ARG A 19 2.21 21.09 -4.99
C ARG A 19 1.85 19.81 -5.71
N TYR A 20 2.22 19.73 -6.98
CA TYR A 20 2.12 18.53 -7.77
C TYR A 20 3.19 17.61 -7.21
N SER A 21 2.76 16.90 -6.16
CA SER A 21 3.55 16.05 -5.30
C SER A 21 4.54 15.22 -6.12
N THR A 22 5.82 15.56 -6.00
CA THR A 22 6.95 14.72 -6.40
C THR A 22 6.98 13.36 -5.68
N ALA A 23 6.02 13.11 -4.77
CA ALA A 23 5.80 11.84 -4.09
C ALA A 23 5.32 10.71 -5.03
N TYR A 24 4.72 11.02 -6.18
CA TYR A 24 4.32 9.96 -7.12
C TYR A 24 5.53 9.32 -7.85
N LYS A 25 6.64 10.06 -8.01
CA LYS A 25 7.88 9.54 -8.65
C LYS A 25 8.75 8.65 -7.75
N ARG A 26 8.43 8.49 -6.45
CA ARG A 26 9.12 7.58 -5.52
C ARG A 26 8.22 6.45 -5.02
N ARG A 27 7.20 6.06 -5.79
CA ARG A 27 6.46 4.84 -5.53
C ARG A 27 7.08 3.74 -6.39
N PRO A 28 7.89 2.83 -5.83
CA PRO A 28 8.31 1.68 -6.61
C PRO A 28 7.04 0.90 -6.95
N LEU A 29 7.00 0.32 -8.14
CA LEU A 29 5.85 -0.35 -8.75
C LEU A 29 5.39 -1.63 -8.01
N HIS A 30 5.62 -1.74 -6.69
CA HIS A 30 5.22 -2.85 -5.79
C HIS A 30 3.73 -2.83 -5.42
N GLY A 31 2.88 -2.24 -6.28
CA GLY A 31 1.45 -2.08 -6.01
C GLY A 31 0.56 -3.05 -6.77
N TRP A 32 1.10 -3.82 -7.72
CA TRP A 32 0.27 -4.65 -8.61
C TRP A 32 0.57 -6.15 -8.48
N THR A 33 1.81 -6.56 -8.23
CA THR A 33 2.17 -7.99 -8.18
C THR A 33 1.81 -8.66 -6.85
N ALA A 34 0.74 -8.24 -6.18
CA ALA A 34 0.29 -8.92 -4.97
C ALA A 34 -0.15 -10.35 -5.31
N MET A 35 0.59 -11.35 -4.83
CA MET A 35 0.18 -12.74 -4.91
C MET A 35 -0.76 -13.03 -3.74
N ILE A 36 -1.89 -13.68 -4.03
CA ILE A 36 -2.83 -14.11 -2.99
C ILE A 36 -2.43 -15.51 -2.53
N ILE A 37 -2.18 -15.67 -1.24
CA ILE A 37 -1.96 -16.97 -0.58
C ILE A 37 -3.10 -17.28 0.37
N ILE A 38 -3.36 -18.58 0.57
CA ILE A 38 -4.38 -19.09 1.48
C ILE A 38 -3.66 -19.76 2.64
N CYS A 39 -3.99 -19.38 3.87
CA CYS A 39 -3.44 -20.05 5.04
C CYS A 39 -4.02 -21.48 5.14
N PRO A 40 -3.19 -22.54 5.24
CA PRO A 40 -3.68 -23.92 5.32
C PRO A 40 -4.38 -24.24 6.65
N ASN A 41 -4.16 -23.44 7.70
CA ASN A 41 -4.71 -23.69 9.03
C ASN A 41 -6.08 -23.04 9.26
N CYS A 42 -6.32 -21.85 8.68
CA CYS A 42 -7.54 -21.07 8.92
C CYS A 42 -8.26 -20.65 7.63
N SER A 43 -7.77 -21.08 6.47
CA SER A 43 -8.33 -20.78 5.14
C SER A 43 -8.47 -19.28 4.81
N THR A 44 -7.81 -18.41 5.57
CA THR A 44 -7.86 -16.96 5.33
C THR A 44 -6.95 -16.60 4.15
N ARG A 45 -7.44 -15.69 3.29
CA ARG A 45 -6.74 -15.18 2.11
C ARG A 45 -5.95 -13.92 2.45
N TYR A 46 -4.70 -13.85 2.02
CA TYR A 46 -3.85 -12.67 2.21
C TYR A 46 -3.08 -12.34 0.94
N SER A 47 -2.92 -11.05 0.67
CA SER A 47 -2.01 -10.53 -0.34
C SER A 47 -0.60 -10.41 0.23
N ILE A 48 0.36 -11.04 -0.43
CA ILE A 48 1.77 -10.88 -0.11
C ILE A 48 2.55 -10.42 -1.33
N ASP A 49 3.68 -9.79 -1.08
CA ASP A 49 4.61 -9.41 -2.12
C ASP A 49 5.46 -10.65 -2.53
N PRO A 50 5.42 -11.09 -3.80
CA PRO A 50 6.18 -12.24 -4.27
C PRO A 50 7.68 -11.97 -4.29
N GLY A 51 8.10 -10.70 -4.41
CA GLY A 51 9.51 -10.31 -4.25
C GLY A 51 10.04 -10.62 -2.86
N SER A 52 9.18 -10.54 -1.84
CA SER A 52 9.51 -10.85 -0.45
C SER A 52 9.65 -12.36 -0.19
N LEU A 53 9.12 -13.23 -1.06
CA LEU A 53 9.38 -14.68 -1.00
C LEU A 53 10.74 -15.05 -1.61
N GLY A 54 11.27 -14.22 -2.51
CA GLY A 54 12.47 -14.55 -3.29
C GLY A 54 12.30 -15.79 -4.17
N ASN A 55 13.34 -16.17 -4.91
CA ASN A 55 13.31 -17.30 -5.84
C ASN A 55 13.36 -18.68 -5.16
N MET A 56 13.84 -18.75 -3.92
CA MET A 56 14.01 -20.02 -3.17
C MET A 56 12.80 -20.35 -2.27
N GLY A 57 11.78 -19.50 -2.26
CA GLY A 57 10.69 -19.58 -1.29
C GLY A 57 11.12 -19.09 0.10
N LYS A 58 10.14 -18.74 0.92
CA LYS A 58 10.38 -18.18 2.25
C LYS A 58 9.31 -18.67 3.23
N PRO A 59 9.64 -18.77 4.53
CA PRO A 59 8.63 -18.97 5.55
C PRO A 59 7.70 -17.75 5.60
N VAL A 60 6.41 -18.00 5.42
CA VAL A 60 5.31 -17.04 5.58
C VAL A 60 4.57 -17.31 6.87
N ARG A 61 4.12 -16.24 7.54
CA ARG A 61 3.38 -16.32 8.80
C ARG A 61 2.00 -15.71 8.62
N CYS A 62 0.97 -16.47 8.99
CA CYS A 62 -0.41 -15.99 8.98
C CYS A 62 -0.61 -14.89 10.04
N SER A 63 -1.21 -13.77 9.68
CA SER A 63 -1.52 -12.70 10.64
C SER A 63 -2.66 -13.07 11.59
N ASN A 64 -3.62 -13.89 11.15
CA ASN A 64 -4.81 -14.25 11.95
C ASN A 64 -4.53 -15.38 12.95
N CYS A 65 -3.93 -16.50 12.53
CA CYS A 65 -3.67 -17.65 13.41
C CYS A 65 -2.19 -17.84 13.80
N GLN A 66 -1.29 -16.98 13.33
CA GLN A 66 0.16 -17.08 13.56
C GLN A 66 0.83 -18.39 13.08
N HIS A 67 0.12 -19.27 12.38
CA HIS A 67 0.69 -20.44 11.73
C HIS A 67 1.72 -20.03 10.68
N THR A 68 2.88 -20.69 10.69
CA THR A 68 3.99 -20.40 9.79
C THR A 68 4.22 -21.62 8.89
N TRP A 69 4.33 -21.40 7.58
CA TRP A 69 4.59 -22.46 6.60
C TRP A 69 5.57 -21.95 5.53
N HIS A 70 6.18 -22.88 4.80
CA HIS A 70 7.06 -22.54 3.68
C HIS A 70 6.24 -22.32 2.42
N GLN A 71 6.38 -21.14 1.79
CA GLN A 71 5.71 -20.84 0.54
C GLN A 71 6.74 -20.70 -0.58
N GLU A 72 6.58 -21.51 -1.62
CA GLU A 72 7.33 -21.39 -2.86
C GLU A 72 6.75 -20.26 -3.70
N PRO A 73 7.59 -19.44 -4.36
CA PRO A 73 7.10 -18.43 -5.27
C PRO A 73 6.48 -19.16 -6.46
N ASN A 74 5.22 -18.85 -6.77
CA ASN A 74 4.58 -19.36 -7.99
C ASN A 74 5.16 -18.61 -9.21
N LEU A 75 6.42 -18.89 -9.54
CA LEU A 75 7.08 -18.49 -10.77
C LEU A 75 6.76 -19.53 -11.83
N ALA A 76 5.49 -19.69 -12.17
CA ALA A 76 5.12 -20.45 -13.36
C ALA A 76 5.71 -19.71 -14.57
N ALA A 77 6.91 -20.13 -15.01
CA ALA A 77 7.44 -19.74 -16.29
C ALA A 77 6.44 -20.24 -17.36
N PRO A 78 5.97 -19.38 -18.27
CA PRO A 78 5.07 -19.83 -19.33
C PRO A 78 5.77 -20.91 -20.19
N PRO A 79 5.06 -21.97 -20.61
CA PRO A 79 5.62 -23.05 -21.43
C PRO A 79 6.06 -22.59 -22.82
#